data_AF-A0A914Z1P6-F1
#
_entry.id   AF-A0A914Z1P6-F1
#
_cell.length_a   1.000
_cell.length_b   1.000
_cell.length_c   1.000
_cell.angle_alpha   90.00
_cell.angle_beta   90.00
_cell.angle_gamma   90.00
#
_symmetry.space_group_name_H-M   'P 1'
#
loop_
_entity.id
_entity.type
_entity.pdbx_description
1 polymer ?
#
loop_
_entity_poly.entity_id
_entity_poly.type
_entity_poly.pdbx_seq_one_letter_code
_entity_poly.pdbx_strand_id
1 'polypeptide(L)'
;MVESPAFFEAYQHVMTALQTLPQTVPIPFSKYLVNAVTKTKVPKYLSTNSINFEVLLKKPLPDDIRLRNYLNAHNFFHYLGPQHFGMDQSQFIALINTLQSDLAIIQGPPGTGKTYMGLRIAKLLLSNDHLWRSGNDQRPMLVVCYTNHALDQFLEGISKFLKDGIVRVGSWK
;
A
#
# COMPACT_ATOMS: atom_id res chain seq x y z
N MET A 1 -23.85 -7.82 23.62
CA MET A 1 -23.25 -9.15 23.46
C MET A 1 -22.27 -9.06 22.30
N VAL A 2 -20.95 -9.10 22.57
CA VAL A 2 -19.90 -9.00 21.56
C VAL A 2 -19.54 -10.42 21.14
N GLU A 3 -20.45 -11.09 20.44
CA GLU A 3 -20.15 -12.38 19.83
C GLU A 3 -19.95 -12.17 18.32
N SER A 4 -18.89 -12.76 17.80
CA SER A 4 -18.61 -12.76 16.36
C SER A 4 -19.73 -13.53 15.64
N PRO A 5 -20.36 -12.98 14.59
CA PRO A 5 -21.34 -13.71 13.79
C PRO A 5 -20.71 -14.83 12.95
N ALA A 6 -19.40 -15.05 13.08
CA ALA A 6 -18.63 -15.94 12.23
C ALA A 6 -18.34 -17.28 12.95
N PHE A 7 -18.56 -18.38 12.23
CA PHE A 7 -18.40 -19.76 12.72
C PHE A 7 -16.97 -20.01 13.25
N PHE A 8 -16.86 -20.59 14.45
CA PHE A 8 -15.57 -20.84 15.12
C PHE A 8 -14.63 -21.68 14.26
N GLU A 9 -15.16 -22.69 13.56
CA GLU A 9 -14.44 -23.61 12.68
C GLU A 9 -13.69 -22.87 11.56
N ALA A 10 -14.19 -21.71 11.10
CA ALA A 10 -13.50 -20.90 10.10
C ALA A 10 -12.24 -20.21 10.65
N TYR A 11 -12.19 -19.96 11.96
CA TYR A 11 -11.08 -19.28 12.64
C TYR A 11 -10.19 -20.22 13.44
N GLN A 12 -10.64 -21.44 13.73
CA GLN A 12 -9.90 -22.40 14.54
C GLN A 12 -8.45 -22.55 14.05
N HIS A 13 -8.25 -22.76 12.75
CA HIS A 13 -6.91 -22.90 12.18
C HIS A 13 -6.04 -21.65 12.36
N VAL A 14 -6.62 -20.45 12.23
CA VAL A 14 -5.91 -19.19 12.45
C VAL A 14 -5.55 -19.03 13.93
N MET A 15 -6.49 -19.30 14.84
CA MET A 15 -6.27 -19.20 16.28
C MET A 15 -5.22 -20.22 16.76
N THR A 16 -5.27 -21.46 16.27
CA THR A 16 -4.24 -22.47 16.55
C THR A 16 -2.88 -22.02 16.03
N ALA A 17 -2.79 -21.48 14.81
CA ALA A 17 -1.53 -20.95 14.28
C ALA A 17 -0.99 -19.81 15.17
N LEU A 18 -1.84 -18.89 15.62
CA LEU A 18 -1.45 -17.81 16.54
C LEU A 18 -0.93 -18.35 17.89
N GLN A 19 -1.53 -19.43 18.42
CA GLN A 19 -1.06 -20.08 19.65
C GLN A 19 0.32 -20.75 19.49
N THR A 20 0.67 -21.17 18.28
CA THR A 20 1.97 -21.81 17.98
C THR A 20 3.08 -20.81 17.65
N LEU A 21 2.78 -19.51 17.54
CA LEU A 21 3.79 -18.50 17.27
C LEU A 21 4.82 -18.43 18.41
N PRO A 22 6.13 -18.50 18.12
CA PRO A 22 7.14 -18.37 19.16
C PRO A 22 7.03 -17.01 19.86
N GLN A 23 7.12 -16.98 21.19
CA GLN A 23 7.11 -15.73 21.96
C GLN A 23 8.26 -14.77 21.59
N THR A 24 9.30 -15.30 20.94
CA THR A 24 10.45 -14.54 20.45
C THR A 24 10.17 -13.80 19.15
N VAL A 25 9.11 -14.16 18.40
CA VAL A 25 8.74 -13.49 17.15
C VAL A 25 7.77 -12.35 17.48
N PRO A 26 8.12 -11.09 17.19
CA PRO A 26 7.21 -9.98 17.44
C PRO A 26 5.99 -10.10 16.53
N ILE A 27 4.79 -10.00 17.11
CA ILE A 27 3.53 -9.98 16.36
C ILE A 27 3.57 -8.80 15.38
N PRO A 28 3.35 -9.04 14.06
CA PRO A 28 3.27 -7.97 13.07
C PRO A 28 2.28 -6.88 13.47
N PHE A 29 2.63 -5.61 13.25
CA PHE A 29 1.82 -4.44 13.61
C PHE A 29 1.44 -4.30 15.10
N SER A 30 2.02 -5.09 16.02
CA SER A 30 1.74 -5.02 17.47
C SER A 30 1.88 -3.62 18.06
N LYS A 31 2.87 -2.84 17.60
CA LYS A 31 3.02 -1.41 17.94
C LYS A 31 1.70 -0.64 17.78
N TYR A 32 0.97 -0.89 16.70
CA TYR A 32 -0.26 -0.17 16.35
C TYR A 32 -1.50 -0.84 16.92
N LEU A 33 -1.61 -2.16 16.77
CA LEU A 33 -2.83 -2.92 17.11
C LEU A 33 -2.93 -3.27 18.60
N VAL A 34 -1.80 -3.49 19.28
CA VAL A 34 -1.76 -3.93 20.69
C VAL A 34 -1.39 -2.75 21.59
N ASN A 35 -0.30 -2.05 21.24
CA ASN A 35 0.21 -0.95 22.07
C ASN A 35 -0.42 0.40 21.75
N ALA A 36 -1.37 0.44 20.80
CA ALA A 36 -2.13 1.63 20.41
C ALA A 36 -1.27 2.88 20.11
N VAL A 37 -0.04 2.69 19.60
CA VAL A 37 0.84 3.81 19.28
C VAL A 37 0.31 4.52 18.04
N THR A 38 -0.08 5.78 18.17
CA THR A 38 -0.66 6.57 17.07
C THR A 38 0.40 7.26 16.19
N LYS A 39 1.63 7.41 16.69
CA LYS A 39 2.73 8.03 15.93
C LYS A 39 3.33 7.06 14.92
N THR A 40 3.12 7.35 13.64
CA THR A 40 3.70 6.62 12.51
C THR A 40 5.10 7.14 12.18
N LYS A 41 5.84 6.39 11.36
CA LYS A 41 7.15 6.79 10.81
C LYS A 41 7.15 6.53 9.32
N VAL A 42 8.09 7.15 8.60
CA VAL A 42 8.29 6.83 7.17
C VAL A 42 8.61 5.34 7.04
N PRO A 43 7.99 4.62 6.07
CA PRO A 43 8.29 3.22 5.84
C PRO A 43 9.78 2.98 5.61
N LYS A 44 10.35 1.94 6.23
CA LYS A 44 11.79 1.63 6.15
C LYS A 44 12.28 1.47 4.70
N TYR A 45 11.43 0.98 3.81
CA TYR A 45 11.76 0.82 2.40
C TYR A 45 11.76 2.14 1.60
N LEU A 46 11.32 3.26 2.19
CA LEU A 46 11.32 4.59 1.56
C LEU A 46 12.30 5.58 2.23
N SER A 47 12.98 5.20 3.31
CA SER A 47 13.70 6.16 4.14
C SER A 47 15.01 6.67 3.55
N THR A 48 15.64 5.95 2.62
CA THR A 48 17.00 6.25 2.13
C THR A 48 17.08 6.56 0.65
N ASN A 49 15.99 6.33 -0.10
CA ASN A 49 16.02 6.27 -1.54
C ASN A 49 14.92 7.17 -2.12
N SER A 50 15.20 7.78 -3.26
CA SER A 50 14.28 8.65 -3.98
C SER A 50 13.17 7.85 -4.67
N ILE A 51 11.95 8.39 -4.68
CA ILE A 51 10.80 7.78 -5.34
C ILE A 51 10.60 8.42 -6.70
N ASN A 52 10.48 7.61 -7.76
CA ASN A 52 10.04 8.08 -9.07
C ASN A 52 8.51 8.17 -9.11
N PHE A 53 8.00 9.40 -9.11
CA PHE A 53 6.58 9.69 -9.17
C PHE A 53 6.03 9.94 -10.58
N GLU A 54 6.88 9.98 -11.62
CA GLU A 54 6.45 10.28 -12.99
C GLU A 54 5.35 9.34 -13.48
N VAL A 55 5.39 8.09 -13.00
CA VAL A 55 4.40 7.05 -13.31
C VAL A 55 2.95 7.41 -12.91
N LEU A 56 2.77 8.37 -12.00
CA LEU A 56 1.46 8.85 -11.55
C LEU A 56 1.04 10.20 -12.17
N LEU A 57 1.92 10.87 -12.89
CA LEU A 57 1.59 12.19 -13.42
C LEU A 57 0.59 12.08 -14.57
N LYS A 58 -0.37 13.02 -14.63
CA LYS A 58 -1.27 13.18 -15.79
C LYS A 58 -0.77 14.22 -16.78
N LYS A 59 0.19 15.04 -16.38
CA LYS A 59 0.83 16.08 -17.20
C LYS A 59 2.34 15.95 -17.04
N PRO A 60 3.13 16.18 -18.10
CA PRO A 60 4.58 16.21 -17.97
C PRO A 60 5.00 17.24 -16.92
N LEU A 61 6.07 16.93 -16.19
CA LEU A 61 6.68 17.87 -15.26
C LEU A 61 7.18 19.09 -16.03
N PRO A 62 7.03 20.30 -15.46
CA PRO A 62 7.82 21.46 -15.85
C PRO A 62 9.32 21.11 -15.90
N ASP A 63 10.04 21.62 -16.92
CA ASP A 63 11.43 21.24 -17.18
C ASP A 63 12.38 21.61 -16.02
N ASP A 64 12.06 22.66 -15.27
CA ASP A 64 12.78 23.09 -14.06
C ASP A 64 12.69 22.07 -12.91
N ILE A 65 11.62 21.27 -12.87
CA ILE A 65 11.44 20.20 -11.88
C ILE A 65 12.06 18.89 -12.39
N ARG A 66 11.99 18.60 -13.69
CA ARG A 66 12.62 17.42 -14.31
C ARG A 66 14.14 17.37 -14.08
N LEU A 67 14.80 18.51 -14.16
CA LEU A 67 16.24 18.62 -13.91
C LEU A 67 16.63 18.31 -12.46
N ARG A 68 15.67 18.42 -11.52
CA ARG A 68 15.80 17.95 -10.14
C ARG A 68 15.40 16.48 -10.06
N ASN A 69 16.15 15.66 -10.79
CA ASN A 69 16.04 14.22 -10.77
C ASN A 69 15.92 13.72 -9.32
N TYR A 70 14.95 12.84 -9.07
CA TYR A 70 14.88 12.08 -7.82
C TYR A 70 14.64 12.92 -6.55
N LEU A 71 13.53 13.67 -6.52
CA LEU A 71 13.10 14.31 -5.28
C LEU A 71 12.77 13.24 -4.22
N ASN A 72 13.38 13.36 -3.04
CA ASN A 72 12.91 12.66 -1.85
C ASN A 72 11.44 13.00 -1.63
N ALA A 73 10.65 12.03 -1.16
CA ALA A 73 9.20 12.19 -0.97
C ALA A 73 8.84 13.46 -0.16
N HIS A 74 9.70 13.86 0.78
CA HIS A 74 9.53 15.07 1.58
C HIS A 74 9.60 16.37 0.77
N ASN A 75 10.54 16.47 -0.17
CA ASN A 75 10.70 17.67 -1.00
C ASN A 75 9.75 17.66 -2.21
N PHE A 76 9.30 16.48 -2.62
CA PHE A 76 8.44 16.29 -3.79
C PHE A 76 7.09 17.02 -3.68
N PHE A 77 6.45 16.97 -2.50
CA PHE A 77 5.12 17.58 -2.29
C PHE A 77 5.15 19.11 -2.15
N HIS A 78 6.33 19.74 -2.03
CA HIS A 78 6.44 21.19 -2.06
C HIS A 78 6.26 21.78 -3.46
N TYR A 79 6.58 21.01 -4.51
CA TYR A 79 6.57 21.50 -5.89
C TYR A 79 5.35 21.02 -6.69
N LEU A 80 4.70 19.93 -6.26
CA LEU A 80 3.60 19.32 -7.00
C LEU A 80 2.35 19.21 -6.13
N GLY A 81 1.25 19.78 -6.61
CA GLY A 81 -0.08 19.65 -6.03
C GLY A 81 -0.97 18.58 -6.68
N PRO A 82 -2.20 18.38 -6.14
CA PRO A 82 -3.18 17.37 -6.58
C PRO A 82 -3.46 17.39 -8.09
N GLN A 83 -3.46 18.57 -8.71
CA GLN A 83 -3.71 18.78 -10.13
C GLN A 83 -2.71 18.07 -11.06
N HIS A 84 -1.47 17.87 -10.62
CA HIS A 84 -0.44 17.19 -11.42
C HIS A 84 -0.71 15.68 -11.52
N PHE A 85 -1.35 15.12 -10.50
CA PHE A 85 -1.73 13.71 -10.43
C PHE A 85 -3.16 13.46 -10.93
N GLY A 86 -3.91 14.52 -11.20
CA GLY A 86 -5.35 14.48 -11.47
C GLY A 86 -6.10 13.80 -10.32
N MET A 87 -5.78 14.22 -9.11
CA MET A 87 -6.41 13.82 -7.85
C MET A 87 -7.15 15.02 -7.26
N ASP A 88 -8.13 14.77 -6.42
CA ASP A 88 -8.64 15.81 -5.51
C ASP A 88 -7.72 15.96 -4.28
N GLN A 89 -8.01 16.96 -3.45
CA GLN A 89 -7.21 17.25 -2.26
C GLN A 89 -7.16 16.07 -1.27
N SER A 90 -8.27 15.36 -1.08
CA SER A 90 -8.36 14.25 -0.13
C SER A 90 -7.57 13.04 -0.61
N GLN A 91 -7.63 12.73 -1.90
CA GLN A 91 -6.85 11.68 -2.57
C GLN A 91 -5.35 11.98 -2.51
N PHE A 92 -4.97 13.23 -2.74
CA PHE A 92 -3.58 13.65 -2.68
C PHE A 92 -3.01 13.54 -1.26
N ILE A 93 -3.77 13.97 -0.25
CA ILE A 93 -3.40 13.78 1.17
C ILE A 93 -3.30 12.28 1.51
N ALA A 94 -4.22 11.44 1.02
CA ALA A 94 -4.16 10.00 1.22
C ALA A 94 -2.88 9.38 0.63
N LEU A 95 -2.45 9.83 -0.56
CA LEU A 95 -1.20 9.40 -1.17
C LEU A 95 0.01 9.80 -0.31
N ILE A 96 0.08 11.06 0.13
CA ILE A 96 1.15 11.58 0.99
C ILE A 96 1.25 10.76 2.28
N ASN A 97 0.12 10.60 2.98
CA ASN A 97 0.06 9.86 4.24
C ASN A 97 0.53 8.41 4.07
N THR A 98 0.18 7.77 2.95
CA THR A 98 0.64 6.40 2.64
C THR A 98 2.16 6.29 2.48
N LEU A 99 2.81 7.34 1.97
CA LEU A 99 4.25 7.35 1.72
C LEU A 99 5.07 7.81 2.95
N GLN A 100 4.43 8.54 3.87
CA GLN A 100 5.06 9.06 5.08
C GLN A 100 4.77 8.23 6.33
N SER A 101 3.83 7.27 6.24
CA SER A 101 3.44 6.41 7.35
C SER A 101 3.59 4.93 7.01
N ASP A 102 4.30 4.21 7.87
CA ASP A 102 4.45 2.76 7.88
C ASP A 102 3.15 2.01 8.22
N LEU A 103 2.10 2.74 8.62
CA LEU A 103 0.71 2.28 8.64
C LEU A 103 -0.19 3.45 8.19
N ALA A 104 -1.01 3.22 7.16
CA ALA A 104 -1.97 4.21 6.66
C ALA A 104 -3.35 3.59 6.53
N ILE A 105 -4.37 4.36 6.89
CA ILE A 105 -5.78 3.98 6.77
C ILE A 105 -6.45 4.98 5.83
N ILE A 106 -6.98 4.47 4.71
CA ILE A 106 -7.74 5.27 3.75
C ILE A 106 -9.21 4.90 3.87
N GLN A 107 -10.02 5.86 4.29
CA GLN A 107 -11.46 5.72 4.42
C GLN A 107 -12.17 6.60 3.40
N GLY A 108 -13.33 6.14 2.93
CA GLY A 108 -14.17 6.92 2.04
C GLY A 108 -15.51 6.22 1.82
N PRO A 109 -16.62 6.97 1.63
CA PRO A 109 -17.91 6.41 1.22
C PRO A 109 -17.84 5.57 -0.07
N PRO A 110 -18.86 4.76 -0.40
CA PRO A 110 -18.97 4.13 -1.71
C PRO A 110 -18.78 5.14 -2.85
N GLY A 111 -18.08 4.75 -3.92
CA GLY A 111 -17.84 5.62 -5.08
C GLY A 111 -16.72 6.66 -4.95
N THR A 112 -16.09 6.84 -3.79
CA THR A 112 -15.03 7.87 -3.57
C THR A 112 -13.64 7.52 -4.09
N GLY A 113 -13.54 6.55 -5.01
CA GLY A 113 -12.26 6.24 -5.66
C GLY A 113 -11.24 5.48 -4.80
N LYS A 114 -11.67 4.78 -3.74
CA LYS A 114 -10.76 3.92 -2.92
C LYS A 114 -9.97 2.92 -3.77
N THR A 115 -10.64 2.21 -4.69
CA THR A 115 -9.99 1.29 -5.63
C THR A 115 -9.00 2.02 -6.53
N TYR A 116 -9.38 3.18 -7.05
CA TYR A 116 -8.51 4.02 -7.86
C TYR A 116 -7.24 4.44 -7.09
N MET A 117 -7.40 4.87 -5.83
CA MET A 117 -6.26 5.22 -4.96
C MET A 117 -5.37 4.02 -4.67
N GLY A 118 -5.96 2.86 -4.34
CA GLY A 118 -5.21 1.62 -4.12
C GLY A 118 -4.37 1.24 -5.35
N LEU A 119 -4.94 1.31 -6.55
CA LEU A 119 -4.22 1.03 -7.80
C LEU A 119 -3.11 2.04 -8.06
N ARG A 120 -3.33 3.34 -7.77
CA ARG A 120 -2.30 4.38 -7.91
C ARG A 120 -1.13 4.15 -6.96
N ILE A 121 -1.40 3.81 -5.71
CA ILE A 121 -0.38 3.48 -4.70
C ILE A 121 0.38 2.21 -5.12
N ALA A 122 -0.33 1.15 -5.51
CA ALA A 122 0.29 -0.09 -5.99
C ALA A 122 1.20 0.17 -7.20
N LYS A 123 0.71 0.93 -8.19
CA LYS A 123 1.49 1.32 -9.37
C LYS A 123 2.78 2.06 -8.99
N LEU A 124 2.69 3.03 -8.07
CA LEU A 124 3.87 3.78 -7.61
C LEU A 124 4.89 2.86 -6.94
N LEU A 125 4.45 2.01 -6.00
CA LEU A 125 5.34 1.11 -5.28
C LEU A 125 5.96 0.05 -6.19
N LEU A 126 5.19 -0.53 -7.12
CA LEU A 126 5.66 -1.52 -8.09
C LEU A 126 6.61 -0.94 -9.15
N SER A 127 6.41 0.32 -9.54
CA SER A 127 7.35 1.01 -10.45
C SER A 127 8.64 1.44 -9.76
N ASN A 128 8.66 1.35 -8.43
CA ASN A 128 9.80 1.66 -7.58
C ASN A 128 10.18 0.42 -6.75
N ASP A 129 10.12 -0.76 -7.35
CA ASP A 129 10.32 -2.02 -6.64
C ASP A 129 11.74 -2.18 -6.08
N HIS A 130 12.74 -1.60 -6.75
CA HIS A 130 14.11 -1.46 -6.26
C HIS A 130 14.24 -0.80 -4.86
N LEU A 131 13.21 -0.09 -4.37
CA LEU A 131 13.20 0.49 -3.03
C LEU A 131 12.96 -0.56 -1.93
N TRP A 132 12.19 -1.61 -2.23
CA TRP A 132 11.83 -2.65 -1.25
C TRP A 132 12.33 -4.05 -1.62
N ARG A 133 12.74 -4.28 -2.86
CA ARG A 133 13.44 -5.49 -3.33
C ARG A 133 14.93 -5.17 -3.40
N SER A 134 15.74 -5.81 -2.55
CA SER A 134 17.19 -5.60 -2.54
C SER A 134 17.92 -6.94 -2.51
N GLY A 135 18.94 -7.06 -3.37
CA GLY A 135 19.72 -8.29 -3.53
C GLY A 135 18.87 -9.48 -3.94
N ASN A 136 19.14 -10.64 -3.34
CA ASN A 136 18.40 -11.89 -3.59
C ASN A 136 17.11 -12.01 -2.76
N ASP A 137 16.77 -11.00 -1.94
CA ASP A 137 15.64 -11.06 -1.03
C ASP A 137 14.33 -10.71 -1.76
N GLN A 138 13.60 -11.73 -2.18
CA GLN A 138 12.30 -11.59 -2.85
C GLN A 138 11.22 -11.24 -1.83
N ARG A 139 10.94 -9.94 -1.67
CA ARG A 139 9.87 -9.44 -0.78
C ARG A 139 8.63 -9.10 -1.59
N PRO A 140 7.63 -9.99 -1.76
CA PRO A 140 6.48 -9.69 -2.60
C PRO A 140 5.55 -8.64 -1.98
N MET A 141 4.79 -7.92 -2.81
CA MET A 141 3.65 -7.12 -2.35
C MET A 141 2.47 -8.04 -2.08
N LEU A 142 2.04 -8.13 -0.82
CA LEU A 142 0.85 -8.90 -0.43
C LEU A 142 -0.41 -8.02 -0.53
N VAL A 143 -1.37 -8.45 -1.32
CA VAL A 143 -2.70 -7.84 -1.43
C VAL A 143 -3.74 -8.78 -0.81
N VAL A 144 -4.52 -8.27 0.12
CA VAL A 144 -5.57 -9.04 0.81
C VAL A 144 -6.90 -8.29 0.67
N CYS A 145 -7.96 -9.00 0.30
CA CYS A 145 -9.32 -8.47 0.23
C CYS A 145 -10.29 -9.44 0.91
N TYR A 146 -11.43 -8.91 1.38
CA TYR A 146 -12.44 -9.73 2.06
C TYR A 146 -13.20 -10.67 1.11
N THR A 147 -13.45 -10.24 -0.14
CA THR A 147 -14.16 -11.05 -1.14
C THR A 147 -13.26 -11.33 -2.34
N ASN A 148 -13.46 -12.51 -2.96
CA ASN A 148 -12.80 -12.88 -4.21
C ASN A 148 -13.06 -11.85 -5.31
N HIS A 149 -14.30 -11.40 -5.45
CA HIS A 149 -14.66 -10.40 -6.47
C HIS A 149 -13.90 -9.08 -6.32
N ALA A 150 -13.73 -8.58 -5.09
CA ALA A 150 -12.95 -7.36 -4.85
C ALA A 150 -11.46 -7.57 -5.16
N LEU A 151 -10.91 -8.74 -4.81
CA LEU A 151 -9.53 -9.09 -5.14
C LEU A 151 -9.33 -9.13 -6.66
N ASP A 152 -10.22 -9.79 -7.38
CA ASP A 152 -10.13 -9.98 -8.83
C ASP A 152 -10.19 -8.64 -9.58
N GLN A 153 -11.12 -7.76 -9.21
CA GLN A 153 -11.18 -6.40 -9.76
C GLN A 153 -9.91 -5.60 -9.50
N PHE A 154 -9.31 -5.77 -8.31
CA PHE A 154 -8.07 -5.07 -7.97
C PHE A 154 -6.88 -5.61 -8.77
N LEU A 155 -6.76 -6.94 -8.88
CA LEU A 155 -5.71 -7.59 -9.66
C LEU A 155 -5.82 -7.30 -11.16
N GLU A 156 -7.03 -7.23 -11.71
CA GLU A 156 -7.27 -6.78 -13.09
C GLU A 156 -6.82 -5.32 -13.29
N GLY A 157 -7.00 -4.47 -12.27
CA GLY A 157 -6.44 -3.12 -12.27
C GLY A 157 -4.91 -3.13 -12.30
N ILE A 158 -4.27 -4.01 -11.52
CA ILE A 158 -2.81 -4.14 -11.46
C ILE A 158 -2.23 -4.67 -12.78
N SER A 159 -2.87 -5.66 -13.42
CA SER A 159 -2.38 -6.30 -14.66
C SER A 159 -2.24 -5.32 -15.84
N LYS A 160 -2.94 -4.17 -15.77
CA LYS A 160 -2.80 -3.09 -16.73
C LYS A 160 -1.39 -2.49 -16.74
N PHE A 161 -0.70 -2.46 -15.60
CA PHE A 161 0.63 -1.85 -15.45
C PHE A 161 1.72 -2.81 -14.95
N LEU A 162 1.38 -4.00 -14.47
CA LEU A 162 2.31 -5.08 -14.14
C LEU A 162 1.95 -6.31 -14.99
N LYS A 163 2.77 -6.64 -15.99
CA LYS A 163 2.42 -7.68 -16.97
C LYS A 163 2.62 -9.10 -16.44
N ASP A 164 3.65 -9.32 -15.64
CA ASP A 164 4.03 -10.63 -15.12
C ASP A 164 4.28 -10.56 -13.60
N GLY A 165 4.36 -11.72 -12.95
CA GLY A 165 4.70 -11.82 -11.52
C GLY A 165 3.52 -11.65 -10.55
N ILE A 166 2.28 -11.72 -11.05
CA ILE A 166 1.07 -11.74 -10.21
C ILE A 166 0.71 -13.18 -9.87
N VAL A 167 0.61 -13.49 -8.58
CA VAL A 167 0.14 -14.80 -8.08
C VAL A 167 -1.12 -14.58 -7.24
N ARG A 168 -2.24 -15.17 -7.65
CA ARG A 168 -3.50 -15.16 -6.92
C ARG A 168 -3.65 -16.47 -6.13
N VAL A 169 -3.78 -16.37 -4.82
CA VAL A 169 -4.04 -17.52 -3.94
C VAL A 169 -5.47 -17.45 -3.41
N GLY A 170 -6.26 -18.50 -3.62
CA GLY A 170 -7.65 -18.57 -3.18
C GLY A 170 -8.33 -19.85 -3.66
N SER A 171 -9.44 -20.21 -3.02
CA SER A 171 -10.28 -21.35 -3.43
C SER A 171 -11.26 -20.95 -4.54
N TRP A 172 -11.65 -21.92 -5.36
CA TRP A 172 -12.56 -21.73 -6.51
C TRP A 172 -14.06 -21.77 -6.14
N LYS A 173 -14.42 -21.65 -4.87
CA LYS A 173 -15.79 -21.82 -4.39
C LYS A 173 -16.50 -20.49 -4.19
#